data_AF-A0A8J8B7B0-F1
#
_entry.id   AF-A0A8J8B7B0-F1
#
_cell.length_a   1.000
_cell.length_b   1.000
_cell.length_c   1.000
_cell.angle_alpha   90.00
_cell.angle_beta   90.00
_cell.angle_gamma   90.00
#
_symmetry.space_group_name_H-M   'P 1'
#
loop_
_entity.id
_entity.type
_entity.pdbx_description
1 polymer ?
#
loop_
_entity_poly.entity_id
_entity_poly.type
_entity_poly.pdbx_seq_one_letter_code
_entity_poly.pdbx_strand_id
1 'polypeptide(L)'
;MHQIDLHMEKDIFEGNTRLAEANARHLKAHGVRAFDLLGAIGSGKTALIEKMIPILSARGIRGGAIAGDVYGDDDFQRIVRTGIPAYNANTGKECHLDAHLVEHGLHHLPLDDIDILFIENVGNMVCPTDFQLGAEKRIIVISSTEGDDVVNKHPMMFRSGDIAVINKVDLAPLIGSDLDRMEADIRRYNPMMPIFRTNLKTGEGSEELLDAILA
;
A
#
# COMPACT_ATOMS: atom_id res chain seq x y z
N MET A 1 -6.23 10.99 -33.20
CA MET A 1 -7.04 9.78 -32.97
C MET A 1 -6.07 8.68 -32.62
N HIS A 2 -5.85 8.41 -31.33
CA HIS A 2 -5.03 7.28 -30.90
C HIS A 2 -5.80 6.01 -31.23
N GLN A 3 -5.25 5.22 -32.14
CA GLN A 3 -5.73 3.88 -32.40
C GLN A 3 -5.07 2.99 -31.36
N ILE A 4 -5.84 2.61 -30.34
CA ILE A 4 -5.42 1.70 -29.29
C ILE A 4 -5.90 0.31 -29.70
N ASP A 5 -5.00 -0.67 -29.67
CA ASP A 5 -5.33 -2.06 -29.95
C ASP A 5 -5.92 -2.70 -28.69
N LEU A 6 -7.23 -2.59 -28.55
CA LEU A 6 -8.00 -2.97 -27.35
C LEU A 6 -7.87 -4.45 -26.96
N HIS A 7 -7.41 -5.32 -27.87
CA HIS A 7 -7.24 -6.74 -27.59
C HIS A 7 -6.02 -7.01 -26.68
N MET A 8 -4.88 -6.35 -26.93
CA MET A 8 -3.66 -6.57 -26.15
C MET A 8 -3.77 -6.05 -24.71
N GLU A 9 -4.39 -4.88 -24.50
CA GLU A 9 -4.55 -4.32 -23.15
C GLU A 9 -5.41 -5.23 -22.25
N LYS A 10 -6.50 -5.79 -22.81
CA LYS A 10 -7.37 -6.70 -22.07
C LYS A 10 -6.64 -7.98 -21.62
N ASP A 11 -5.77 -8.51 -22.48
CA ASP A 11 -4.98 -9.70 -22.17
C ASP A 11 -3.98 -9.46 -21.03
N ILE A 12 -3.42 -8.25 -20.91
CA ILE A 12 -2.50 -7.88 -19.82
C ILE A 12 -3.22 -7.87 -18.47
N PHE A 13 -4.35 -7.18 -18.37
CA PHE A 13 -5.09 -7.08 -17.10
C PHE A 13 -5.68 -8.43 -16.67
N GLU A 14 -6.18 -9.22 -17.62
CA GLU A 14 -6.61 -10.60 -17.33
C GLU A 14 -5.44 -11.49 -16.90
N GLY A 15 -4.29 -11.38 -17.57
CA GLY A 15 -3.07 -12.09 -17.18
C GLY A 15 -2.64 -11.74 -15.76
N ASN A 16 -2.58 -10.44 -15.43
CA ASN A 16 -2.26 -9.97 -14.09
C ASN A 16 -3.26 -10.49 -13.04
N THR A 17 -4.56 -10.46 -13.36
CA THR A 17 -5.60 -10.94 -12.43
C THR A 17 -5.42 -12.42 -12.10
N ARG A 18 -5.11 -13.27 -13.09
CA ARG A 18 -4.85 -14.70 -12.86
C ARG A 18 -3.65 -14.93 -11.94
N LEU A 19 -2.59 -14.13 -12.09
CA LEU A 19 -1.41 -14.17 -11.22
C LEU A 19 -1.74 -13.64 -9.81
N ALA A 20 -2.51 -12.57 -9.69
CA ALA A 20 -2.95 -12.03 -8.41
C ALA A 20 -3.76 -13.06 -7.61
N GLU A 21 -4.67 -13.78 -8.27
CA GLU A 21 -5.40 -14.89 -7.65
C GLU A 21 -4.48 -16.06 -7.24
N ALA A 22 -3.43 -16.34 -8.02
CA ALA A 22 -2.43 -17.35 -7.67
C ALA A 22 -1.62 -16.95 -6.44
N ASN A 23 -1.17 -15.68 -6.37
CA ASN A 23 -0.51 -15.11 -5.21
C ASN A 23 -1.39 -15.19 -3.97
N ALA A 24 -2.67 -14.80 -4.07
CA ALA A 24 -3.61 -14.88 -2.96
C ALA A 24 -3.78 -16.32 -2.45
N ARG A 25 -3.85 -17.32 -3.36
CA ARG A 25 -3.88 -18.74 -2.98
C ARG A 25 -2.58 -19.18 -2.30
N HIS A 26 -1.42 -18.73 -2.79
CA HIS A 26 -0.11 -19.07 -2.23
C HIS A 26 0.08 -18.50 -0.82
N LEU A 27 -0.26 -17.23 -0.62
CA LEU A 27 -0.28 -16.57 0.69
C LEU A 27 -1.22 -17.29 1.67
N LYS A 28 -2.45 -17.58 1.24
CA LYS A 28 -3.43 -18.30 2.05
C LYS A 28 -2.95 -19.70 2.44
N ALA A 29 -2.25 -20.41 1.56
CA ALA A 29 -1.70 -21.73 1.86
C ALA A 29 -0.65 -21.71 2.98
N HIS A 30 0.05 -20.58 3.16
CA HIS A 30 1.01 -20.35 4.25
C HIS A 30 0.39 -19.63 5.46
N GLY A 31 -0.92 -19.31 5.42
CA GLY A 31 -1.58 -18.55 6.48
C GLY A 31 -1.17 -17.07 6.55
N VAL A 32 -0.54 -16.53 5.49
CA VAL A 32 -0.08 -15.15 5.43
C VAL A 32 -1.23 -14.24 4.97
N ARG A 33 -1.44 -13.12 5.67
CA ARG A 33 -2.32 -12.04 5.22
C ARG A 33 -1.48 -10.91 4.63
N ALA A 34 -1.76 -10.53 3.39
CA ALA A 34 -0.99 -9.51 2.68
C ALA A 34 -1.79 -8.21 2.50
N PHE A 35 -1.11 -7.07 2.57
CA PHE A 35 -1.71 -5.74 2.47
C PHE A 35 -0.95 -4.88 1.46
N ASP A 36 -1.65 -4.38 0.44
CA ASP A 36 -1.10 -3.51 -0.62
C ASP A 36 -1.15 -2.05 -0.16
N LEU A 37 0.02 -1.45 0.07
CA LEU A 37 0.16 -0.04 0.45
C LEU A 37 0.31 0.81 -0.81
N LEU A 38 -0.72 1.59 -1.09
CA LEU A 38 -0.81 2.52 -2.22
C LEU A 38 -0.63 3.96 -1.75
N GLY A 39 -0.28 4.85 -2.65
CA GLY A 39 -0.25 6.29 -2.36
C GLY A 39 0.88 7.04 -3.02
N ALA A 40 0.87 8.35 -2.85
CA ALA A 40 1.84 9.24 -3.46
C ALA A 40 3.28 8.98 -3.00
N ILE A 41 4.23 9.54 -3.75
CA ILE A 41 5.63 9.64 -3.33
C ILE A 41 5.69 10.42 -2.02
N GLY A 42 6.38 9.85 -1.02
CA GLY A 42 6.59 10.51 0.26
C GLY A 42 5.35 10.63 1.15
N SER A 43 4.23 9.97 0.85
CA SER A 43 3.03 9.99 1.72
C SER A 43 3.28 9.34 3.09
N GLY A 44 4.23 8.41 3.15
CA GLY A 44 4.68 7.75 4.38
C GLY A 44 4.46 6.24 4.43
N LYS A 45 4.36 5.55 3.29
CA LYS A 45 4.16 4.09 3.20
C LYS A 45 5.23 3.30 3.96
N THR A 46 6.52 3.53 3.68
CA THR A 46 7.61 2.90 4.43
C THR A 46 7.57 3.22 5.93
N ALA A 47 7.23 4.47 6.28
CA ALA A 47 7.11 4.89 7.69
C ALA A 47 5.94 4.18 8.39
N LEU A 48 4.89 3.82 7.65
CA LEU A 48 3.77 3.02 8.16
C LEU A 48 4.31 1.64 8.51
N ILE A 49 5.03 0.98 7.60
CA ILE A 49 5.64 -0.33 7.86
C ILE A 49 6.54 -0.27 9.10
N GLU A 50 7.49 0.67 9.13
CA GLU A 50 8.41 0.87 10.27
C GLU A 50 7.68 1.05 11.61
N LYS A 51 6.50 1.68 11.59
CA LYS A 51 5.69 1.91 12.79
C LYS A 51 4.83 0.70 13.19
N MET A 52 4.34 -0.07 12.21
CA MET A 52 3.52 -1.26 12.47
C MET A 52 4.36 -2.44 12.98
N ILE A 53 5.61 -2.59 12.53
CA ILE A 53 6.45 -3.74 12.92
C ILE A 53 6.63 -3.88 14.45
N PRO A 54 7.01 -2.84 15.21
CA PRO A 54 7.11 -2.96 16.66
C PRO A 54 5.78 -3.34 17.33
N ILE A 55 4.65 -2.82 16.83
CA ILE A 55 3.32 -3.10 17.37
C ILE A 55 2.93 -4.56 17.10
N LEU A 56 3.17 -5.05 15.88
CA LEU A 56 2.97 -6.46 15.52
C LEU A 56 3.82 -7.39 16.38
N SER A 57 5.10 -7.08 16.54
CA SER A 57 6.04 -7.86 17.36
C SER A 57 5.61 -7.92 18.82
N ALA A 58 5.14 -6.80 19.40
CA ALA A 58 4.59 -6.77 20.76
C ALA A 58 3.33 -7.65 20.92
N ARG A 59 2.58 -7.88 19.83
CA ARG A 59 1.42 -8.77 19.77
C ARG A 59 1.79 -10.22 19.40
N GLY A 60 3.08 -10.53 19.24
CA GLY A 60 3.56 -11.86 18.87
C GLY A 60 3.29 -12.22 17.40
N ILE A 61 3.06 -11.23 16.54
CA ILE A 61 2.75 -11.40 15.12
C ILE A 61 4.01 -11.11 14.30
N ARG A 62 4.37 -12.02 13.39
CA ARG A 62 5.57 -11.91 12.55
C ARG A 62 5.24 -11.12 11.29
N GLY A 63 5.94 -10.00 11.12
CA GLY A 63 5.83 -9.17 9.91
C GLY A 63 6.84 -9.56 8.84
N GLY A 64 6.50 -9.29 7.58
CA GLY A 64 7.42 -9.27 6.44
C GLY A 64 7.02 -8.15 5.48
N ALA A 65 7.89 -7.85 4.49
CA ALA A 65 7.54 -6.86 3.47
C ALA A 65 8.11 -7.13 2.08
N ILE A 66 7.43 -6.58 1.07
CA ILE A 66 7.97 -6.35 -0.27
C ILE A 66 8.06 -4.83 -0.45
N ALA A 67 9.25 -4.32 -0.72
CA ALA A 67 9.50 -2.91 -1.01
C ALA A 67 9.55 -2.69 -2.53
N GLY A 68 8.51 -2.09 -3.09
CA GLY A 68 8.42 -1.75 -4.50
C GLY A 68 8.82 -0.31 -4.78
N ASP A 69 9.81 -0.11 -5.65
CA ASP A 69 10.17 1.21 -6.17
C ASP A 69 10.63 1.10 -7.63
N VAL A 70 10.74 2.23 -8.31
CA VAL A 70 11.27 2.29 -9.68
C VAL A 70 12.73 1.84 -9.70
N TYR A 71 13.51 2.31 -8.72
CA TYR A 71 14.93 2.00 -8.61
C TYR A 71 15.45 2.28 -7.20
N GLY A 72 16.47 1.53 -6.80
CA GLY A 72 17.19 1.75 -5.55
C GLY A 72 16.85 0.69 -4.51
N ASP A 73 17.25 0.96 -3.27
CA ASP A 73 16.94 0.09 -2.14
C ASP A 73 16.73 0.87 -0.84
N ASP A 74 16.53 2.19 -0.90
CA ASP A 74 16.43 3.05 0.29
C ASP A 74 15.31 2.59 1.24
N ASP A 75 14.11 2.32 0.71
CA ASP A 75 12.98 1.84 1.49
C ASP A 75 13.16 0.40 1.94
N PHE A 76 13.75 -0.46 1.10
CA PHE A 76 14.13 -1.82 1.49
C PHE A 76 15.10 -1.83 2.67
N GLN A 77 16.17 -1.03 2.64
CA GLN A 77 17.17 -0.93 3.70
C GLN A 77 16.55 -0.41 5.00
N ARG A 78 15.61 0.53 4.92
CA ARG A 78 14.84 1.02 6.06
C ARG A 78 14.02 -0.09 6.71
N ILE A 79 13.31 -0.88 5.90
CA ILE A 79 12.51 -2.00 6.40
C ILE A 79 13.41 -3.10 7.01
N VAL A 80 14.52 -3.47 6.36
CA VAL A 80 15.46 -4.48 6.90
C VAL A 80 15.99 -4.09 8.28
N ARG A 81 16.20 -2.79 8.55
CA ARG A 81 16.63 -2.30 9.88
C ARG A 81 15.60 -2.56 11.00
N THR A 82 14.34 -2.84 10.66
CA THR A 82 13.33 -3.24 11.64
C THR A 82 13.48 -4.70 12.08
N GLY A 83 14.30 -5.50 11.38
CA GLY A 83 14.59 -6.90 11.68
C GLY A 83 13.66 -7.91 11.03
N ILE A 84 12.71 -7.47 10.20
CA ILE A 84 11.80 -8.38 9.48
C ILE A 84 12.42 -8.91 8.17
N PRO A 85 11.98 -10.06 7.66
CA PRO A 85 12.25 -10.47 6.29
C PRO A 85 11.66 -9.46 5.30
N ALA A 86 12.45 -9.04 4.33
CA ALA A 86 12.01 -8.13 3.28
C ALA A 86 12.57 -8.55 1.91
N TYR A 87 11.89 -8.15 0.84
CA TYR A 87 12.33 -8.31 -0.54
C TYR A 87 12.30 -6.97 -1.29
N ASN A 88 13.34 -6.67 -2.06
CA ASN A 88 13.41 -5.45 -2.87
C ASN A 88 12.90 -5.72 -4.29
N ALA A 89 11.75 -5.14 -4.65
CA ALA A 89 11.09 -5.32 -5.93
C ALA A 89 11.24 -4.06 -6.79
N ASN A 90 12.37 -3.94 -7.48
CA ASN A 90 12.61 -2.84 -8.41
C ASN A 90 11.86 -3.06 -9.73
N THR A 91 11.01 -2.10 -10.11
CA THR A 91 10.20 -2.15 -11.34
C THR A 91 10.93 -1.63 -12.58
N GLY A 92 12.08 -0.96 -12.38
CA GLY A 92 12.92 -0.42 -13.44
C GLY A 92 12.35 0.85 -14.08
N LYS A 93 11.30 0.71 -14.88
CA LYS A 93 10.61 1.85 -15.53
C LYS A 93 9.11 1.87 -15.27
N GLU A 94 8.54 0.78 -14.74
CA GLU A 94 7.11 0.69 -14.54
C GLU A 94 6.67 1.51 -13.32
N CYS A 95 5.53 2.18 -13.45
CA CYS A 95 4.99 3.07 -12.43
C CYS A 95 4.14 2.37 -11.36
N HIS A 96 4.13 1.04 -11.33
CA HIS A 96 3.34 0.20 -10.43
C HIS A 96 4.03 -1.17 -10.25
N LEU A 97 3.71 -1.86 -9.16
CA LEU A 97 3.92 -3.30 -9.06
C LEU A 97 2.81 -4.04 -9.80
N ASP A 98 3.15 -5.16 -10.42
CA ASP A 98 2.21 -6.15 -10.93
C ASP A 98 2.27 -7.44 -10.08
N ALA A 99 1.32 -8.34 -10.30
CA ALA A 99 1.25 -9.60 -9.57
C ALA A 99 2.45 -10.51 -9.84
N HIS A 100 3.08 -10.42 -11.01
CA HIS A 100 4.24 -11.24 -11.36
C HIS A 100 5.47 -10.85 -10.55
N LEU A 101 5.75 -9.55 -10.40
CA LEU A 101 6.83 -9.04 -9.53
C LEU A 101 6.61 -9.44 -8.07
N VAL A 102 5.37 -9.41 -7.61
CA VAL A 102 5.02 -9.87 -6.26
C VAL A 102 5.25 -11.36 -6.12
N GLU A 103 4.85 -12.19 -7.09
CA GLU A 103 5.11 -13.63 -7.11
C GLU A 103 6.61 -13.95 -6.93
N HIS A 104 7.50 -13.25 -7.63
CA HIS A 104 8.94 -13.38 -7.44
C HIS A 104 9.36 -13.07 -6.01
N GLY A 105 8.84 -11.99 -5.41
CA GLY A 105 9.10 -11.66 -4.01
C GLY A 105 8.63 -12.73 -3.04
N LEU A 106 7.45 -13.30 -3.26
CA LEU A 106 6.90 -14.38 -2.43
C LEU A 106 7.81 -15.62 -2.43
N HIS A 107 8.43 -15.96 -3.56
CA HIS A 107 9.38 -17.08 -3.64
C HIS A 107 10.70 -16.87 -2.90
N HIS A 108 11.08 -15.63 -2.58
CA HIS A 108 12.31 -15.31 -1.84
C HIS A 108 12.07 -15.11 -0.34
N LEU A 109 10.82 -14.88 0.06
CA LEU A 109 10.46 -14.65 1.47
C LEU A 109 10.22 -15.98 2.20
N PRO A 110 10.62 -16.09 3.47
CA PRO A 110 10.31 -17.26 4.29
C PRO A 110 8.86 -17.19 4.76
N LEU A 111 7.90 -17.54 3.89
CA LEU A 111 6.47 -17.35 4.17
C LEU A 111 5.96 -18.12 5.40
N ASP A 112 6.57 -19.26 5.74
CA ASP A 112 6.26 -20.00 6.99
C ASP A 112 6.61 -19.19 8.26
N ASP A 113 7.49 -18.18 8.12
CA ASP A 113 7.96 -17.29 9.18
C ASP A 113 7.26 -15.92 9.20
N ILE A 114 6.22 -15.74 8.40
CA ILE A 114 5.48 -14.47 8.27
C ILE A 114 4.00 -14.73 8.54
N ASP A 115 3.36 -13.85 9.29
CA ASP A 115 1.90 -13.86 9.48
C ASP A 115 1.25 -12.70 8.70
N ILE A 116 1.93 -11.55 8.66
CA ILE A 116 1.48 -10.32 8.01
C ILE A 116 2.53 -9.84 7.00
N LEU A 117 2.14 -9.66 5.75
CA LEU A 117 2.99 -9.15 4.68
C LEU A 117 2.53 -7.76 4.22
N PHE A 118 3.40 -6.75 4.35
CA PHE A 118 3.15 -5.44 3.72
C PHE A 118 3.80 -5.38 2.34
N ILE A 119 3.02 -5.03 1.32
CA ILE A 119 3.52 -4.81 -0.03
C ILE A 119 3.50 -3.30 -0.26
N GLU A 120 4.66 -2.65 -0.14
CA GLU A 120 4.81 -1.23 -0.48
C GLU A 120 4.85 -1.07 -2.00
N ASN A 121 3.79 -0.50 -2.57
CA ASN A 121 3.71 -0.23 -4.00
C ASN A 121 4.52 1.01 -4.35
N VAL A 122 4.78 1.20 -5.65
CA VAL A 122 5.47 2.40 -6.17
C VAL A 122 4.69 3.65 -5.77
N GLY A 123 5.38 4.74 -5.47
CA GLY A 123 4.77 6.05 -5.19
C GLY A 123 4.01 6.62 -6.39
N ASN A 124 2.78 6.17 -6.61
CA ASN A 124 1.94 6.57 -7.73
C ASN A 124 0.46 6.42 -7.35
N MET A 125 -0.36 7.40 -7.71
CA MET A 125 -1.80 7.42 -7.39
C MET A 125 -2.72 7.09 -8.57
N VAL A 126 -2.14 6.68 -9.70
CA VAL A 126 -2.82 6.40 -10.97
C VAL A 126 -2.56 4.97 -11.41
N CYS A 127 -1.34 4.62 -11.81
CA CYS A 127 -1.05 3.31 -12.42
C CYS A 127 -1.44 2.12 -11.52
N PRO A 128 -1.17 2.14 -10.20
CA PRO A 128 -1.45 0.99 -9.35
C PRO A 128 -2.94 0.62 -9.24
N THR A 129 -3.88 1.51 -9.58
CA THR A 129 -5.32 1.25 -9.36
C THR A 129 -5.82 0.02 -10.11
N ASP A 130 -5.24 -0.27 -11.27
CA ASP A 130 -5.70 -1.31 -12.19
C ASP A 130 -5.01 -2.67 -12.00
N PHE A 131 -3.98 -2.73 -11.15
CA PHE A 131 -3.16 -3.93 -10.94
C PHE A 131 -3.38 -4.52 -9.56
N GLN A 132 -4.13 -5.61 -9.50
CA GLN A 132 -4.25 -6.42 -8.30
C GLN A 132 -2.97 -7.23 -8.06
N LEU A 133 -2.58 -7.38 -6.79
CA LEU A 133 -1.35 -8.07 -6.39
C LEU A 133 -1.59 -9.42 -5.69
N GLY A 134 -2.83 -9.71 -5.32
CA GLY A 134 -3.19 -10.83 -4.45
C GLY A 134 -3.22 -10.50 -2.96
N ALA A 135 -3.18 -9.20 -2.61
CA ALA A 135 -3.36 -8.71 -1.25
C ALA A 135 -4.83 -8.83 -0.78
N GLU A 136 -5.02 -9.01 0.52
CA GLU A 136 -6.32 -9.07 1.19
C GLU A 136 -7.01 -7.71 1.22
N LYS A 137 -6.26 -6.64 1.52
CA LYS A 137 -6.76 -5.26 1.52
C LYS A 137 -5.77 -4.32 0.84
N ARG A 138 -6.31 -3.23 0.28
CA ARG A 138 -5.61 -2.11 -0.32
C ARG A 138 -5.71 -0.90 0.61
N ILE A 139 -4.58 -0.46 1.13
CA ILE A 139 -4.46 0.64 2.09
C ILE A 139 -3.89 1.85 1.35
N ILE A 140 -4.68 2.91 1.27
CA ILE A 140 -4.31 4.14 0.57
C ILE A 140 -3.71 5.11 1.58
N VAL A 141 -2.42 5.39 1.43
CA VAL A 141 -1.69 6.34 2.28
C VAL A 141 -1.49 7.65 1.51
N ILE A 142 -2.19 8.68 1.95
CA ILE A 142 -1.95 10.08 1.53
C ILE A 142 -1.44 10.88 2.72
N SER A 143 -0.98 12.10 2.47
CA SER A 143 -0.51 13.00 3.51
C SER A 143 -1.08 14.40 3.36
N SER A 144 -1.17 15.12 4.48
CA SER A 144 -1.56 16.54 4.51
C SER A 144 -0.69 17.41 3.61
N THR A 145 0.55 16.99 3.32
CA THR A 145 1.52 17.73 2.50
C THR A 145 1.24 17.69 1.00
N GLU A 146 0.31 16.86 0.54
CA GLU A 146 -0.02 16.70 -0.89
C GLU A 146 -1.06 17.71 -1.38
N GLY A 147 -1.65 18.48 -0.45
CA GLY A 147 -2.79 19.35 -0.70
C GLY A 147 -4.12 18.65 -0.39
N ASP A 148 -5.10 19.41 0.10
CA ASP A 148 -6.40 18.91 0.50
C ASP A 148 -7.32 18.51 -0.67
N ASP A 149 -6.88 18.73 -1.91
CA ASP A 149 -7.57 18.36 -3.14
C ASP A 149 -7.07 17.05 -3.77
N VAL A 150 -6.07 16.40 -3.16
CA VAL A 150 -5.44 15.17 -3.68
C VAL A 150 -6.44 14.04 -3.92
N VAL A 151 -7.48 13.95 -3.08
CA VAL A 151 -8.51 12.92 -3.17
C VAL A 151 -9.35 13.07 -4.44
N ASN A 152 -9.86 14.29 -4.68
CA ASN A 152 -10.65 14.61 -5.88
C ASN A 152 -9.83 14.48 -7.18
N LYS A 153 -8.51 14.65 -7.11
CA LYS A 153 -7.60 14.45 -8.26
C LYS A 153 -7.38 12.98 -8.60
N HIS A 154 -7.58 12.05 -7.67
CA HIS A 154 -7.29 10.63 -7.84
C HIS A 154 -8.44 9.71 -7.41
N PRO A 155 -9.67 9.92 -7.91
CA PRO A 155 -10.88 9.27 -7.38
C PRO A 155 -10.87 7.74 -7.54
N MET A 156 -10.21 7.22 -8.57
CA MET A 156 -10.18 5.78 -8.86
C MET A 156 -9.47 4.97 -7.78
N MET A 157 -8.44 5.55 -7.16
CA MET A 157 -7.73 4.92 -6.04
C MET A 157 -8.69 4.74 -4.85
N PHE A 158 -9.38 5.79 -4.43
CA PHE A 158 -10.29 5.74 -3.28
C PHE A 158 -11.55 4.88 -3.51
N ARG A 159 -12.00 4.72 -4.76
CA ARG A 159 -13.12 3.82 -5.10
C ARG A 159 -12.80 2.35 -4.90
N SER A 160 -11.53 1.96 -5.03
CA SER A 160 -11.09 0.56 -4.98
C SER A 160 -10.25 0.24 -3.74
N GLY A 161 -10.05 1.20 -2.84
CA GLY A 161 -9.36 1.00 -1.57
C GLY A 161 -10.28 0.49 -0.46
N ASP A 162 -9.67 -0.18 0.51
CA ASP A 162 -10.34 -0.74 1.68
C ASP A 162 -10.13 0.12 2.93
N ILE A 163 -8.99 0.82 3.04
CA ILE A 163 -8.65 1.69 4.17
C ILE A 163 -7.96 2.94 3.62
N ALA A 164 -8.32 4.12 4.14
CA ALA A 164 -7.59 5.35 3.86
C ALA A 164 -6.84 5.86 5.10
N VAL A 165 -5.61 6.31 4.87
CA VAL A 165 -4.74 6.91 5.86
C VAL A 165 -4.39 8.32 5.41
N ILE A 166 -4.71 9.30 6.25
CA ILE A 166 -4.32 10.70 6.10
C ILE A 166 -3.18 10.95 7.08
N ASN A 167 -1.95 10.87 6.59
CA ASN A 167 -0.74 10.97 7.38
C ASN A 167 -0.22 12.41 7.50
N LYS A 168 0.73 12.63 8.41
CA LYS A 168 1.38 13.93 8.69
C LYS A 168 0.38 15.00 9.11
N VAL A 169 -0.64 14.63 9.88
CA VAL A 169 -1.71 15.57 10.27
C VAL A 169 -1.21 16.77 11.08
N ASP A 170 -0.06 16.62 11.74
CA ASP A 170 0.66 17.69 12.44
C ASP A 170 1.10 18.83 11.51
N LEU A 171 1.31 18.54 10.23
CA LEU A 171 1.74 19.55 9.25
C LEU A 171 0.57 20.27 8.57
N ALA A 172 -0.67 19.79 8.74
CA ALA A 172 -1.84 20.36 8.06
C ALA A 172 -2.03 21.86 8.37
N PRO A 173 -1.92 22.34 9.63
CA PRO A 173 -2.05 23.76 9.95
C PRO A 173 -0.95 24.64 9.35
N LEU A 174 0.24 24.08 9.10
CA LEU A 174 1.38 24.82 8.55
C LEU A 174 1.28 25.03 7.04
N ILE A 175 0.59 24.11 6.37
CA ILE A 175 0.44 24.09 4.90
C ILE A 175 -0.91 24.67 4.47
N GLY A 176 -1.88 24.70 5.39
CA GLY A 176 -3.25 25.14 5.11
C GLY A 176 -4.12 24.02 4.51
N SER A 177 -3.77 22.76 4.74
CA SER A 177 -4.56 21.62 4.26
C SER A 177 -5.74 21.34 5.18
N ASP A 178 -6.95 21.29 4.62
CA ASP A 178 -8.18 20.94 5.33
C ASP A 178 -8.36 19.41 5.37
N LEU A 179 -8.12 18.82 6.55
CA LEU A 179 -8.25 17.38 6.77
C LEU A 179 -9.72 16.92 6.72
N ASP A 180 -10.67 17.75 7.14
CA ASP A 180 -12.09 17.41 7.12
C ASP A 180 -12.59 17.34 5.67
N ARG A 181 -12.13 18.25 4.82
CA ARG A 181 -12.36 18.20 3.38
C ARG A 181 -11.82 16.92 2.75
N MET A 182 -10.57 16.54 3.06
CA MET A 182 -9.98 15.30 2.54
C MET A 182 -10.85 14.09 2.89
N GLU A 183 -11.32 13.99 4.14
CA GLU A 183 -12.21 12.91 4.55
C GLU A 183 -13.58 12.96 3.85
N ALA A 184 -14.16 14.14 3.68
CA ALA A 184 -15.43 14.31 2.99
C ALA A 184 -15.33 13.84 1.53
N ASP A 185 -14.24 14.19 0.86
CA ASP A 185 -13.96 13.73 -0.51
C ASP A 185 -13.75 12.21 -0.56
N ILE A 186 -13.08 11.62 0.43
CA ILE A 186 -12.92 10.16 0.52
C ILE A 186 -14.29 9.49 0.63
N ARG A 187 -15.12 9.94 1.58
CA ARG A 187 -16.47 9.40 1.81
C ARG A 187 -17.38 9.59 0.60
N ARG A 188 -17.15 10.64 -0.21
CA ARG A 188 -17.88 10.84 -1.47
C ARG A 188 -17.62 9.72 -2.48
N TYR A 189 -16.41 9.19 -2.54
CA TYR A 189 -16.04 8.12 -3.48
C TYR A 189 -16.23 6.72 -2.90
N ASN A 190 -16.05 6.57 -1.58
CA ASN A 190 -16.26 5.31 -0.87
C ASN A 190 -16.85 5.60 0.53
N PRO A 191 -18.19 5.61 0.68
CA PRO A 191 -18.87 6.03 1.91
C PRO A 191 -18.58 5.18 3.14
N MET A 192 -18.16 3.93 2.95
CA MET A 192 -17.92 2.96 4.01
C MET A 192 -16.44 2.77 4.34
N MET A 193 -15.53 3.42 3.60
CA MET A 193 -14.10 3.26 3.82
C MET A 193 -13.72 3.85 5.19
N PRO A 194 -13.14 3.05 6.11
CA PRO A 194 -12.58 3.59 7.34
C PRO A 194 -11.41 4.53 7.00
N ILE A 195 -11.35 5.64 7.72
CA ILE A 195 -10.34 6.69 7.51
C ILE A 195 -9.60 6.94 8.81
N PHE A 196 -8.28 6.92 8.75
CA PHE A 196 -7.40 7.13 9.89
C PHE A 196 -6.54 8.37 9.69
N ARG A 197 -6.61 9.29 10.64
CA ARG A 197 -5.63 10.39 10.76
C ARG A 197 -4.43 9.87 11.51
N THR A 198 -3.24 10.02 10.94
CA THR A 198 -2.02 9.53 11.56
C THR A 198 -0.92 10.57 11.59
N ASN A 199 -0.09 10.47 12.63
CA ASN A 199 1.26 11.01 12.62
C ASN A 199 2.22 9.86 12.89
N LEU A 200 2.73 9.24 11.82
CA LEU A 200 3.60 8.06 11.95
C LEU A 200 4.94 8.37 12.62
N LYS A 201 5.35 9.65 12.65
CA LYS A 201 6.55 10.09 13.38
C LYS A 201 6.35 9.96 14.89
N THR A 202 5.20 10.37 15.41
CA THR A 202 4.87 10.27 16.85
C THR A 202 4.27 8.90 17.20
N GLY A 203 3.49 8.31 16.30
CA GLY A 203 2.70 7.09 16.50
C GLY A 203 1.21 7.33 16.73
N GLU A 204 0.77 8.57 16.66
CA GLU A 204 -0.66 8.90 16.72
C GLU A 204 -1.43 8.14 15.63
N GLY A 205 -2.52 7.47 16.03
CA GLY A 205 -3.42 6.72 15.17
C GLY A 205 -2.87 5.38 14.67
N SER A 206 -1.68 4.95 15.10
CA SER A 206 -1.03 3.74 14.56
C SER A 206 -1.66 2.44 15.09
N GLU A 207 -2.07 2.41 16.36
CA GLU A 207 -2.70 1.24 16.98
C GLU A 207 -4.10 1.00 16.40
N GLU A 208 -4.92 2.06 16.32
CA GLU A 208 -6.27 1.99 15.76
C GLU A 208 -6.25 1.60 14.27
N LEU A 209 -5.27 2.13 13.53
CA LEU A 209 -5.05 1.74 12.14
C LEU A 209 -4.67 0.25 12.04
N LEU A 210 -3.74 -0.23 12.87
CA LEU A 210 -3.35 -1.65 12.84
C LEU A 210 -4.53 -2.57 13.17
N ASP A 211 -5.35 -2.21 14.15
CA ASP A 211 -6.55 -2.97 14.49
C ASP A 211 -7.50 -3.10 13.28
N ALA A 212 -7.69 -2.02 12.52
CA ALA A 212 -8.53 -2.04 11.32
C ALA A 212 -7.89 -2.80 10.14
N ILE A 213 -6.57 -2.77 10.00
CA ILE A 213 -5.83 -3.59 9.04
C ILE A 213 -6.06 -5.07 9.36
N LEU A 214 -5.97 -5.44 10.63
CA LEU A 214 -6.08 -6.83 11.09
C LEU A 214 -7.52 -7.35 11.28
N ALA A 215 -8.52 -6.47 11.37
CA ALA A 215 -9.94 -6.87 11.42
C ALA A 215 -10.39 -7.67 10.19
#